data_AF-A0A953KMK7-F1
#
_entry.id   AF-A0A953KMK7-F1
#
_cell.length_a   1.000
_cell.length_b   1.000
_cell.length_c   1.000
_cell.angle_alpha   90.00
_cell.angle_beta   90.00
_cell.angle_gamma   90.00
#
_symmetry.space_group_name_H-M   'P 1'
#
loop_
_entity.id
_entity.type
_entity.pdbx_description
1 polymer ?
#
loop_
_entity_poly.entity_id
_entity_poly.type
_entity_poly.pdbx_seq_one_letter_code
_entity_poly.pdbx_strand_id
1 'polypeptide(L)'
;MKTFFSTFIIAFSLLALNACVKESENENPLPQVNPLAGLLKIGEANITGSGARAVVYANDSLTSGYNELFVQLFDTATGAQLKNGHFTITPMMDMGAMKHSSPVENSDNATPLNGIFKTIVVFSMPGDASQWSLNMHLHNHANNKEGDGQLPIAVRASSPSRIINTLMANDGDTKVLISWAQPVKPKTGSNDFELLVHKKESMMSYPAVEDYTFEIEPYMPSMGHGSPNNVNPVHIEKGHYRGKVNFTMTGEWQIKLKVYKNGVLLRDDLMFETRF
;
A
#
# COMPACT_ATOMS: atom_id res chain seq x y z
N MET A 1 32.86 52.52 73.68
CA MET A 1 31.65 53.20 74.18
C MET A 1 30.53 53.04 73.16
N LYS A 2 29.36 52.66 73.65
CA LYS A 2 28.07 52.60 72.93
C LYS A 2 27.69 53.99 72.42
N THR A 3 26.85 54.05 71.38
CA THR A 3 25.70 54.97 71.17
C THR A 3 25.34 54.96 69.67
N PHE A 4 24.10 55.01 69.17
CA PHE A 4 22.74 54.87 69.69
C PHE A 4 21.82 54.74 68.45
N PHE A 5 20.65 54.14 68.64
CA PHE A 5 19.47 54.20 67.78
C PHE A 5 19.10 55.63 67.32
N SER A 6 18.54 55.79 66.12
CA SER A 6 17.23 56.45 65.95
C SER A 6 16.62 56.27 64.56
N THR A 7 15.31 56.10 64.59
CA THR A 7 14.32 55.76 63.58
C THR A 7 14.04 56.91 62.60
N PHE A 8 13.76 56.59 61.32
CA PHE A 8 12.88 57.43 60.50
C PHE A 8 11.89 56.56 59.72
N ILE A 9 10.61 56.76 60.03
CA ILE A 9 9.44 56.22 59.33
C ILE A 9 9.21 57.12 58.11
N ILE A 10 9.18 56.56 56.90
CA ILE A 10 8.50 57.18 55.75
C ILE A 10 7.69 56.12 55.01
N ALA A 11 6.49 56.56 54.65
CA ALA A 11 5.32 55.83 54.25
C ALA A 11 5.46 54.94 53.02
N PHE A 12 4.75 53.83 53.11
CA PHE A 12 4.39 52.87 52.07
C PHE A 12 3.43 53.55 51.06
N SER A 13 3.79 53.61 49.78
CA SER A 13 2.81 53.78 48.70
C SER A 13 2.98 52.66 47.68
N LEU A 14 1.92 51.86 47.55
CA LEU A 14 1.80 50.73 46.64
C LEU A 14 2.03 51.16 45.18
N LEU A 15 2.97 50.50 44.50
CA LEU A 15 2.86 50.23 43.07
C LEU A 15 2.98 48.72 42.87
N ALA A 16 1.82 48.08 42.70
CA ALA A 16 1.72 46.69 42.28
C ALA A 16 2.16 46.58 40.82
N LEU A 17 3.38 46.10 40.57
CA LEU A 17 3.75 45.54 39.27
C LEU A 17 3.32 44.08 39.26
N ASN A 18 2.11 43.84 38.73
CA ASN A 18 1.68 42.54 38.25
C ASN A 18 2.56 42.16 37.06
N ALA A 19 3.65 41.43 37.33
CA ALA A 19 4.28 40.62 36.31
C ALA A 19 3.33 39.44 36.03
N CYS A 20 2.54 39.57 34.95
CA CYS A 20 1.81 38.45 34.37
C CYS A 20 2.81 37.33 34.07
N VAL A 21 2.72 36.25 34.84
CA VAL A 21 3.07 34.92 34.37
C VAL A 21 2.24 34.72 33.11
N LYS A 22 2.89 34.75 31.95
CA LYS A 22 2.27 34.27 30.72
C LYS A 22 2.12 32.78 30.94
N GLU A 23 0.92 32.36 31.35
CA GLU A 23 0.52 30.96 31.31
C GLU A 23 0.86 30.47 29.91
N SER A 24 1.75 29.48 29.85
CA SER A 24 2.00 28.75 28.62
C SER A 24 0.66 28.21 28.17
N GLU A 25 0.14 28.77 27.09
CA GLU A 25 -0.95 28.17 26.34
C GLU A 25 -0.61 26.70 26.19
N ASN A 26 -1.49 25.85 26.70
CA ASN A 26 -1.46 24.42 26.42
C ASN A 26 -1.47 24.29 24.90
N GLU A 27 -0.30 24.10 24.29
CA GLU A 27 -0.18 23.52 22.97
C GLU A 27 -0.78 22.13 23.12
N ASN A 28 -2.08 22.03 22.85
CA ASN A 28 -2.77 20.77 22.71
C ASN A 28 -1.96 20.03 21.63
N PRO A 29 -1.30 18.90 21.94
CA PRO A 29 -0.52 18.21 20.94
C PRO A 29 -1.45 17.93 19.77
N LEU A 30 -1.03 18.33 18.55
CA LEU A 30 -1.74 18.04 17.31
C LEU A 30 -2.23 16.59 17.38
N PRO A 31 -3.50 16.29 17.03
CA PRO A 31 -4.04 14.95 17.14
C PRO A 31 -3.05 13.99 16.49
N GLN A 32 -2.48 13.08 17.29
CA GLN A 32 -1.56 12.08 16.78
C GLN A 32 -2.38 11.19 15.85
N VAL A 33 -2.34 11.47 14.55
CA VAL A 33 -3.09 10.72 13.55
C VAL A 33 -2.56 9.30 13.59
N ASN A 34 -3.40 8.36 14.03
CA ASN A 34 -3.03 6.95 14.03
C ASN A 34 -2.86 6.52 12.56
N PRO A 35 -1.63 6.19 12.11
CA PRO A 35 -1.36 5.85 10.71
C PRO A 35 -2.08 4.57 10.24
N LEU A 36 -2.66 3.80 11.17
CA LEU A 36 -3.41 2.57 10.89
C LEU A 36 -4.93 2.75 11.04
N ALA A 37 -5.41 3.96 11.35
CA ALA A 37 -6.83 4.22 11.49
C ALA A 37 -7.58 3.84 10.20
N GLY A 38 -8.60 2.98 10.34
CA GLY A 38 -9.41 2.49 9.22
C GLY A 38 -8.86 1.28 8.48
N LEU A 39 -7.65 0.79 8.82
CA LEU A 39 -7.12 -0.44 8.24
C LEU A 39 -7.67 -1.69 8.95
N LEU A 40 -7.91 -2.74 8.16
CA LEU A 40 -8.29 -4.06 8.62
C LEU A 40 -7.04 -4.87 8.99
N LYS A 41 -7.01 -5.46 10.19
CA LYS A 41 -6.00 -6.45 10.55
C LYS A 41 -6.24 -7.74 9.78
N ILE A 42 -5.28 -8.14 8.96
CA ILE A 42 -5.30 -9.39 8.19
C ILE A 42 -4.87 -10.57 9.06
N GLY A 43 -3.84 -10.36 9.90
CA GLY A 43 -3.35 -11.41 10.79
C GLY A 43 -2.02 -11.03 11.45
N GLU A 44 -1.44 -11.99 12.16
CA GLU A 44 -0.11 -11.86 12.75
C GLU A 44 0.62 -13.20 12.76
N ALA A 45 1.94 -13.17 12.67
CA ALA A 45 2.77 -14.37 12.81
C ALA A 45 4.11 -14.02 13.45
N ASN A 46 4.66 -14.97 14.21
CA ASN A 46 6.02 -14.87 14.71
C ASN A 46 7.01 -15.06 13.56
N ILE A 47 8.10 -14.30 13.58
CA ILE A 47 9.24 -14.44 12.68
C ILE A 47 10.33 -15.17 13.46
N THR A 48 10.30 -16.50 13.38
CA THR A 48 11.12 -17.41 14.19
C THR A 48 12.60 -17.18 13.89
N GLY A 49 13.42 -17.01 14.93
CA GLY A 49 14.85 -16.67 14.82
C GLY A 49 15.15 -15.19 15.08
N SER A 50 14.27 -14.29 14.64
CA SER A 50 14.48 -12.83 14.76
C SER A 50 14.09 -12.23 16.12
N GLY A 51 13.31 -12.96 16.93
CA GLY A 51 12.71 -12.44 18.16
C GLY A 51 11.60 -11.42 17.92
N ALA A 52 11.00 -11.42 16.72
CA ALA A 52 9.95 -10.48 16.33
C ALA A 52 8.64 -11.20 15.97
N ARG A 53 7.54 -10.45 16.07
CA ARG A 53 6.22 -10.79 15.52
C ARG A 53 5.78 -9.71 14.53
N ALA A 54 5.30 -10.13 13.37
CA ALA A 54 4.67 -9.24 12.40
C ALA A 54 3.16 -9.19 12.60
N VAL A 55 2.58 -8.00 12.46
CA VAL A 55 1.14 -7.78 12.38
C VAL A 55 0.84 -7.10 11.04
N VAL A 56 0.04 -7.76 10.21
CA VAL A 56 -0.26 -7.36 8.84
C VAL A 56 -1.65 -6.74 8.78
N TYR A 57 -1.74 -5.58 8.13
CA TYR A 57 -2.97 -4.83 7.91
C TYR A 57 -3.15 -4.55 6.40
N ALA A 58 -4.38 -4.28 5.98
CA ALA A 58 -4.73 -3.84 4.64
C ALA A 58 -5.95 -2.90 4.68
N ASN A 59 -6.26 -2.25 3.56
CA ASN A 59 -7.45 -1.36 3.47
C ASN A 59 -8.79 -2.13 3.53
N ASP A 60 -8.80 -3.40 3.13
CA ASP A 60 -9.97 -4.30 3.15
C ASP A 60 -9.47 -5.75 3.15
N SER A 61 -10.39 -6.72 3.12
CA SER A 61 -10.09 -8.14 2.90
C SER A 61 -9.34 -8.34 1.58
N LEU A 62 -8.38 -9.26 1.57
CA LEU A 62 -7.53 -9.50 0.41
C LEU A 62 -8.32 -10.09 -0.76
N THR A 63 -8.03 -9.61 -1.98
CA THR A 63 -8.67 -10.09 -3.22
C THR A 63 -7.66 -10.40 -4.32
N SER A 64 -8.06 -11.15 -5.35
CA SER A 64 -7.24 -11.32 -6.56
C SER A 64 -7.04 -9.96 -7.25
N GLY A 65 -5.79 -9.63 -7.60
CA GLY A 65 -5.37 -8.30 -8.07
C GLY A 65 -4.49 -7.57 -7.07
N TYR A 66 -4.46 -6.24 -7.17
CA TYR A 66 -3.61 -5.35 -6.36
C TYR A 66 -4.08 -5.30 -4.89
N ASN A 67 -3.16 -5.54 -3.95
CA ASN A 67 -3.39 -5.38 -2.52
C ASN A 67 -2.21 -4.66 -1.89
N GLU A 68 -2.52 -3.63 -1.10
CA GLU A 68 -1.54 -2.88 -0.34
C GLU A 68 -1.56 -3.36 1.12
N LEU A 69 -0.40 -3.81 1.59
CA LEU A 69 -0.19 -4.33 2.93
C LEU A 69 0.66 -3.36 3.75
N PHE A 70 0.29 -3.25 5.02
CA PHE A 70 0.99 -2.46 6.02
C PHE A 70 1.41 -3.38 7.16
N VAL A 71 2.70 -3.40 7.49
CA VAL A 71 3.24 -4.34 8.46
C VAL A 71 3.93 -3.61 9.59
N GLN A 72 3.50 -3.90 10.80
CA GLN A 72 4.22 -3.53 12.01
C GLN A 72 4.97 -4.74 12.56
N LEU A 73 6.17 -4.48 13.06
CA LEU A 73 7.00 -5.47 13.72
C LEU A 73 7.09 -5.15 15.21
N PHE A 74 7.04 -6.17 16.06
CA PHE A 74 7.12 -6.04 17.51
C PHE A 74 8.12 -7.03 18.07
N ASP A 75 8.93 -6.59 19.04
CA ASP A 75 9.80 -7.46 19.82
C ASP A 75 8.96 -8.40 20.69
N THR A 76 9.21 -9.71 20.63
CA THR A 76 8.37 -10.70 21.32
C THR A 76 8.60 -10.75 22.83
N ALA A 77 9.72 -10.22 23.33
CA ALA A 77 10.04 -10.25 24.76
C ALA A 77 9.49 -9.00 25.49
N THR A 78 9.55 -7.85 24.85
CA THR A 78 9.21 -6.54 25.44
C THR A 78 7.89 -5.97 24.93
N GLY A 79 7.39 -6.43 23.79
CA GLY A 79 6.22 -5.86 23.12
C GLY A 79 6.47 -4.52 22.44
N ALA A 80 7.71 -4.01 22.45
CA ALA A 80 8.06 -2.75 21.82
C ALA A 80 7.98 -2.85 20.29
N GLN A 81 7.49 -1.80 19.62
CA GLN A 81 7.50 -1.75 18.16
C GLN A 81 8.95 -1.65 17.65
N LEU A 82 9.30 -2.53 16.72
CA LEU A 82 10.55 -2.47 15.96
C LEU A 82 10.33 -1.51 14.78
N LYS A 83 11.03 -0.38 14.81
CA LYS A 83 10.90 0.69 13.79
C LYS A 83 11.99 0.64 12.73
N ASN A 84 12.89 -0.32 12.82
CA ASN A 84 14.02 -0.47 11.92
C ASN A 84 14.34 -1.97 11.74
N GLY A 85 14.63 -2.37 10.50
CA GLY A 85 14.91 -3.73 10.06
C GLY A 85 14.80 -3.87 8.55
N HIS A 86 15.40 -4.90 7.95
CA HIS A 86 15.07 -5.25 6.56
C HIS A 86 13.98 -6.31 6.57
N PHE A 87 12.80 -5.98 6.07
CA PHE A 87 11.64 -6.85 6.09
C PHE A 87 11.13 -7.09 4.67
N THR A 88 10.90 -8.35 4.33
CA THR A 88 10.33 -8.73 3.04
C THR A 88 9.19 -9.72 3.21
N ILE A 89 8.23 -9.65 2.29
CA ILE A 89 7.17 -10.64 2.09
C ILE A 89 7.39 -11.31 0.73
N THR A 90 7.20 -12.63 0.70
CA THR A 90 7.05 -13.42 -0.51
C THR A 90 5.69 -14.12 -0.46
N PRO A 91 4.70 -13.72 -1.27
CA PRO A 91 3.41 -14.40 -1.31
C PRO A 91 3.60 -15.79 -1.93
N MET A 92 3.03 -16.81 -1.32
CA MET A 92 3.15 -18.19 -1.78
C MET A 92 1.80 -18.90 -1.77
N MET A 93 1.43 -19.43 -2.93
CA MET A 93 0.32 -20.37 -3.08
C MET A 93 0.85 -21.80 -3.17
N ASP A 94 0.28 -22.69 -2.38
CA ASP A 94 0.54 -24.12 -2.39
C ASP A 94 -0.76 -24.89 -2.62
N MET A 95 -0.88 -25.53 -3.78
CA MET A 95 -2.01 -26.39 -4.14
C MET A 95 -1.62 -27.88 -4.06
N GLY A 96 -0.57 -28.22 -3.32
CA GLY A 96 -0.01 -29.56 -3.19
C GLY A 96 0.84 -29.97 -4.40
N ALA A 97 0.21 -30.15 -5.56
CA ALA A 97 0.91 -30.59 -6.78
C ALA A 97 1.70 -29.46 -7.46
N MET A 98 1.27 -28.21 -7.27
CA MET A 98 1.90 -27.03 -7.84
C MET A 98 2.00 -25.94 -6.78
N LYS A 99 3.13 -25.23 -6.79
CA LYS A 99 3.33 -24.02 -6.01
C LYS A 99 3.68 -22.88 -6.95
N HIS A 100 3.20 -21.70 -6.62
CA HIS A 100 3.63 -20.49 -7.31
C HIS A 100 3.61 -19.31 -6.36
N SER A 101 4.42 -18.32 -6.68
CA SER A 101 4.38 -17.00 -6.05
C SER A 101 3.49 -16.05 -6.86
N SER A 102 3.59 -14.77 -6.56
CA SER A 102 2.89 -13.68 -7.22
C SER A 102 3.78 -12.44 -7.24
N PRO A 103 3.51 -11.44 -8.11
CA PRO A 103 4.22 -10.17 -8.04
C PRO A 103 4.12 -9.54 -6.64
N VAL A 104 5.25 -9.04 -6.17
CA VAL A 104 5.39 -8.41 -4.86
C VAL A 104 6.40 -7.27 -4.93
N GLU A 105 6.09 -6.16 -4.27
CA GLU A 105 6.99 -5.03 -4.11
C GLU A 105 7.21 -4.78 -2.62
N ASN A 106 8.40 -5.11 -2.15
CA ASN A 106 8.83 -4.81 -0.79
C ASN A 106 9.54 -3.47 -0.73
N SER A 107 9.56 -2.86 0.45
CA SER A 107 10.38 -1.68 0.71
C SER A 107 11.84 -2.08 0.92
N ASP A 108 12.75 -1.44 0.19
CA ASP A 108 14.19 -1.55 0.44
C ASP A 108 14.65 -0.69 1.64
N ASN A 109 13.76 0.12 2.20
CA ASN A 109 14.08 1.04 3.29
C ASN A 109 14.07 0.32 4.65
N ALA A 110 15.24 0.23 5.28
CA ALA A 110 15.38 -0.33 6.62
C ALA A 110 14.64 0.46 7.72
N THR A 111 14.29 1.72 7.48
CA THR A 111 13.59 2.59 8.43
C THR A 111 12.30 3.12 7.81
N PRO A 112 11.21 2.33 7.85
CA PRO A 112 9.95 2.76 7.27
C PRO A 112 9.32 3.93 8.03
N LEU A 113 8.49 4.71 7.33
CA LEU A 113 7.74 5.81 7.93
C LEU A 113 6.86 5.27 9.08
N ASN A 114 6.97 5.89 10.25
CA ASN A 114 6.24 5.49 11.48
C ASN A 114 6.46 4.03 11.92
N GLY A 115 7.53 3.36 11.45
CA GLY A 115 7.78 1.95 11.76
C GLY A 115 6.79 0.98 11.08
N ILE A 116 6.22 1.38 9.94
CA ILE A 116 5.23 0.60 9.19
C ILE A 116 5.79 0.27 7.81
N PHE A 117 6.17 -0.99 7.61
CA PHE A 117 6.61 -1.46 6.30
C PHE A 117 5.43 -1.54 5.35
N LYS A 118 5.60 -1.00 4.15
CA LYS A 118 4.62 -1.07 3.09
C LYS A 118 5.07 -2.11 2.07
N THR A 119 4.16 -3.00 1.71
CA THR A 119 4.36 -4.00 0.67
C THR A 119 3.15 -4.04 -0.25
N ILE A 120 3.38 -4.17 -1.56
CA ILE A 120 2.30 -4.44 -2.51
C ILE A 120 2.37 -5.91 -2.89
N VAL A 121 1.22 -6.58 -2.93
CA VAL A 121 1.09 -7.94 -3.45
C VAL A 121 -0.01 -7.96 -4.51
N VAL A 122 0.30 -8.53 -5.67
CA VAL A 122 -0.67 -8.75 -6.73
C VAL A 122 -1.05 -10.23 -6.76
N PHE A 123 -2.16 -10.64 -6.13
CA PHE A 123 -2.56 -12.07 -6.15
C PHE A 123 -3.14 -12.45 -7.51
N SER A 124 -2.52 -13.44 -8.16
CA SER A 124 -2.89 -13.87 -9.52
C SER A 124 -4.26 -14.57 -9.60
N MET A 125 -4.75 -15.09 -8.48
CA MET A 125 -6.02 -15.82 -8.35
C MET A 125 -6.48 -15.90 -6.88
N PRO A 126 -7.78 -16.18 -6.61
CA PRO A 126 -8.26 -16.44 -5.26
C PRO A 126 -7.74 -17.76 -4.69
N GLY A 127 -7.86 -17.91 -3.37
CA GLY A 127 -7.58 -19.14 -2.62
C GLY A 127 -7.78 -18.94 -1.13
N ASP A 128 -7.85 -20.02 -0.36
CA ASP A 128 -8.05 -19.93 1.09
C ASP A 128 -6.74 -19.94 1.89
N ALA A 129 -6.84 -19.86 3.22
CA ALA A 129 -5.70 -19.85 4.12
C ALA A 129 -4.95 -21.19 4.20
N SER A 130 -5.48 -22.29 3.66
CA SER A 130 -4.69 -23.52 3.49
C SER A 130 -3.79 -23.47 2.25
N GLN A 131 -4.09 -22.57 1.32
CA GLN A 131 -3.39 -22.46 0.02
C GLN A 131 -2.45 -21.27 -0.02
N TRP A 132 -2.91 -20.08 0.39
CA TRP A 132 -2.10 -18.87 0.34
C TRP A 132 -1.44 -18.56 1.69
N SER A 133 -0.20 -18.09 1.61
CA SER A 133 0.55 -17.57 2.75
C SER A 133 1.39 -16.37 2.35
N LEU A 134 1.62 -15.48 3.32
CA LEU A 134 2.66 -14.46 3.27
C LEU A 134 3.88 -15.02 4.00
N ASN A 135 4.90 -15.42 3.26
CA ASN A 135 6.18 -15.81 3.85
C ASN A 135 6.98 -14.55 4.12
N MET A 136 7.43 -14.38 5.34
CA MET A 136 8.07 -13.18 5.84
C MET A 136 9.51 -13.47 6.22
N HIS A 137 10.41 -12.56 5.87
CA HIS A 137 11.80 -12.59 6.29
C HIS A 137 12.16 -11.26 6.96
N LEU A 138 12.94 -11.32 8.05
CA LEU A 138 13.36 -10.12 8.79
C LEU A 138 14.81 -10.23 9.25
N HIS A 139 15.61 -9.25 8.80
CA HIS A 139 16.84 -8.85 9.49
C HIS A 139 16.49 -7.83 10.58
N ASN A 140 16.53 -8.25 11.84
CA ASN A 140 16.20 -7.42 12.99
C ASN A 140 17.44 -6.67 13.49
N HIS A 141 17.51 -5.36 13.24
CA HIS A 141 18.68 -4.55 13.62
C HIS A 141 18.76 -4.33 15.15
N ALA A 142 17.69 -4.56 15.91
CA ALA A 142 17.71 -4.39 17.37
C ALA A 142 18.54 -5.46 18.10
N ASN A 143 18.64 -6.65 17.52
CA ASN A 143 19.39 -7.77 18.11
C ASN A 143 20.32 -8.48 17.10
N ASN A 144 20.40 -7.97 15.87
CA ASN A 144 21.21 -8.49 14.76
C ASN A 144 20.92 -9.97 14.43
N LYS A 145 19.67 -10.40 14.60
CA LYS A 145 19.20 -11.75 14.24
C LYS A 145 18.33 -11.74 13.00
N GLU A 146 18.34 -12.86 12.31
CA GLU A 146 17.50 -13.15 11.16
C GLU A 146 16.41 -14.14 11.54
N GLY A 147 15.29 -14.09 10.82
CA GLY A 147 14.27 -15.10 10.98
C GLY A 147 13.24 -15.11 9.87
N ASP A 148 12.46 -16.18 9.87
CA ASP A 148 11.40 -16.42 8.91
C ASP A 148 10.06 -16.67 9.62
N GLY A 149 9.00 -16.16 9.04
CA GLY A 149 7.63 -16.33 9.52
C GLY A 149 6.70 -16.69 8.37
N GLN A 150 5.56 -17.29 8.69
CA GLN A 150 4.54 -17.59 7.71
C GLN A 150 3.19 -17.18 8.27
N LEU A 151 2.46 -16.37 7.50
CA LEU A 151 1.08 -15.99 7.81
C LEU A 151 0.14 -16.59 6.75
N PRO A 152 -0.62 -17.65 7.08
CA PRO A 152 -1.69 -18.14 6.22
C PRO A 152 -2.77 -17.07 6.02
N ILE A 153 -3.25 -16.89 4.78
CA ILE A 153 -4.21 -15.83 4.43
C ILE A 153 -5.26 -16.32 3.44
N ALA A 154 -6.48 -15.79 3.54
CA ALA A 154 -7.51 -16.00 2.52
C ALA A 154 -7.52 -14.85 1.51
N VAL A 155 -7.60 -15.19 0.22
CA VAL A 155 -7.67 -14.26 -0.91
C VAL A 155 -8.98 -14.53 -1.66
N ARG A 156 -9.89 -13.56 -1.67
CA ARG A 156 -11.19 -13.69 -2.36
C ARG A 156 -11.07 -13.33 -3.83
N ALA A 157 -12.02 -13.75 -4.66
CA ALA A 157 -12.11 -13.22 -6.01
C ALA A 157 -12.54 -11.75 -5.95
N SER A 158 -11.88 -10.88 -6.72
CA SER A 158 -12.39 -9.52 -6.94
C SER A 158 -13.64 -9.55 -7.81
N SER A 159 -14.63 -8.71 -7.48
CA SER A 159 -15.87 -8.57 -8.26
C SER A 159 -16.27 -7.09 -8.35
N PRO A 160 -16.18 -6.47 -9.55
CA PRO A 160 -15.63 -7.02 -10.79
C PRO A 160 -14.14 -7.37 -10.70
N SER A 161 -13.63 -8.16 -11.67
CA SER A 161 -12.21 -8.57 -11.65
C SER A 161 -11.28 -7.35 -11.70
N ARG A 162 -10.27 -7.35 -10.82
CA ARG A 162 -9.19 -6.35 -10.76
C ARG A 162 -7.87 -6.83 -11.32
N ILE A 163 -7.87 -8.00 -11.97
CA ILE A 163 -6.69 -8.57 -12.62
C ILE A 163 -7.04 -9.24 -13.94
N ILE A 164 -6.14 -9.09 -14.92
CA ILE A 164 -6.19 -9.74 -16.22
C ILE A 164 -4.91 -10.56 -16.36
N ASN A 165 -5.06 -11.86 -16.59
CA ASN A 165 -3.97 -12.76 -16.95
C ASN A 165 -4.06 -13.02 -18.45
N THR A 166 -3.05 -12.60 -19.23
CA THR A 166 -3.12 -12.62 -20.69
C THR A 166 -1.82 -13.09 -21.34
N LEU A 167 -1.91 -13.54 -22.59
CA LEU A 167 -0.78 -13.88 -23.46
C LEU A 167 -0.60 -12.78 -24.49
N MET A 168 0.60 -12.22 -24.58
CA MET A 168 1.02 -11.28 -25.61
C MET A 168 1.71 -12.05 -26.75
N ALA A 169 0.93 -12.61 -27.67
CA ALA A 169 1.44 -13.46 -28.75
C ALA A 169 2.48 -12.73 -29.62
N ASN A 170 2.23 -11.45 -29.91
CA ASN A 170 3.12 -10.59 -30.70
C ASN A 170 4.35 -10.08 -29.90
N ASP A 171 4.56 -10.56 -28.68
CA ASP A 171 5.73 -10.28 -27.83
C ASP A 171 6.37 -11.60 -27.36
N GLY A 172 6.56 -12.54 -28.30
CA GLY A 172 7.20 -13.83 -28.05
C GLY A 172 6.43 -14.71 -27.07
N ASP A 173 5.09 -14.72 -27.17
CA ASP A 173 4.20 -15.45 -26.27
C ASP A 173 4.42 -15.12 -24.78
N THR A 174 4.73 -13.84 -24.50
CA THR A 174 4.94 -13.38 -23.12
C THR A 174 3.63 -13.40 -22.34
N LYS A 175 3.59 -14.12 -21.21
CA LYS A 175 2.46 -14.13 -20.28
C LYS A 175 2.55 -12.93 -19.34
N VAL A 176 1.47 -12.15 -19.24
CA VAL A 176 1.43 -10.88 -18.51
C VAL A 176 0.25 -10.86 -17.55
N LEU A 177 0.47 -10.31 -16.36
CA LEU A 177 -0.55 -9.95 -15.40
C LEU A 177 -0.68 -8.43 -15.41
N ILE A 178 -1.89 -7.93 -15.67
CA ILE A 178 -2.24 -6.51 -15.61
C ILE A 178 -3.24 -6.35 -14.48
N SER A 179 -2.92 -5.54 -13.48
CA SER A 179 -3.78 -5.32 -12.31
C SER A 179 -4.20 -3.87 -12.20
N TRP A 180 -5.48 -3.62 -11.95
CA TRP A 180 -6.01 -2.30 -11.63
C TRP A 180 -5.71 -1.99 -10.15
N ALA A 181 -4.87 -1.00 -9.90
CA ALA A 181 -4.54 -0.53 -8.55
C ALA A 181 -5.37 0.68 -8.12
N GLN A 182 -5.57 1.65 -9.01
CA GLN A 182 -6.35 2.86 -8.73
C GLN A 182 -7.33 3.17 -9.86
N PRO A 183 -8.50 3.76 -9.54
CA PRO A 183 -8.99 4.03 -8.17
C PRO A 183 -9.49 2.75 -7.49
N VAL A 184 -9.25 2.59 -6.18
CA VAL A 184 -9.88 1.51 -5.38
C VAL A 184 -11.40 1.73 -5.25
N LYS A 185 -11.80 2.99 -5.04
CA LYS A 185 -13.19 3.42 -4.96
C LYS A 185 -13.42 4.51 -6.00
N PRO A 186 -13.83 4.14 -7.23
CA PRO A 186 -14.08 5.13 -8.27
C PRO A 186 -15.24 6.07 -7.90
N LYS A 187 -15.20 7.27 -8.46
CA LYS A 187 -16.23 8.30 -8.30
C LYS A 187 -16.57 8.96 -9.64
N THR A 188 -17.68 9.68 -9.69
CA THR A 188 -17.99 10.56 -10.82
C THR A 188 -16.92 11.65 -10.94
N GLY A 189 -16.58 12.00 -12.18
CA GLY A 189 -15.50 12.91 -12.53
C GLY A 189 -14.17 12.19 -12.77
N SER A 190 -13.08 12.96 -12.67
CA SER A 190 -11.73 12.46 -12.90
C SER A 190 -11.23 11.64 -11.72
N ASN A 191 -10.69 10.45 -12.03
CA ASN A 191 -10.03 9.54 -11.10
C ASN A 191 -8.60 9.30 -11.59
N ASP A 192 -7.67 9.22 -10.64
CA ASP A 192 -6.35 8.70 -10.95
C ASP A 192 -6.47 7.21 -11.28
N PHE A 193 -5.89 6.82 -12.40
CA PHE A 193 -5.96 5.46 -12.91
C PHE A 193 -4.56 4.86 -12.90
N GLU A 194 -4.40 3.69 -12.27
CA GLU A 194 -3.10 3.05 -12.12
C GLU A 194 -3.20 1.56 -12.43
N LEU A 195 -2.27 1.10 -13.28
CA LEU A 195 -2.07 -0.30 -13.60
C LEU A 195 -0.71 -0.76 -13.08
N LEU A 196 -0.64 -2.00 -12.57
CA LEU A 196 0.62 -2.71 -12.34
C LEU A 196 0.73 -3.84 -13.35
N VAL A 197 1.86 -3.91 -14.04
CA VAL A 197 2.08 -4.85 -15.15
C VAL A 197 3.32 -5.68 -14.87
N HIS A 198 3.12 -7.00 -14.80
CA HIS A 198 4.18 -7.95 -14.50
C HIS A 198 4.19 -9.10 -15.51
N LYS A 199 5.38 -9.53 -15.90
CA LYS A 199 5.57 -10.70 -16.76
C LYS A 199 5.62 -11.94 -15.88
N LYS A 200 4.84 -12.97 -16.19
CA LYS A 200 5.02 -14.30 -15.59
C LYS A 200 6.17 -15.01 -16.29
N GLU A 201 7.38 -14.78 -15.80
CA GLU A 201 8.58 -15.44 -16.32
C GLU A 201 8.66 -16.90 -15.88
N SER A 202 8.31 -17.18 -14.61
CA SER A 202 8.21 -18.53 -14.08
C SER A 202 7.08 -18.65 -13.05
N MET A 203 6.99 -19.78 -12.35
CA MET A 203 6.05 -19.88 -11.21
C MET A 203 6.48 -19.02 -10.02
N MET A 204 7.73 -18.56 -9.97
CA MET A 204 8.30 -17.83 -8.82
C MET A 204 8.82 -16.43 -9.18
N SER A 205 8.94 -16.12 -10.47
CA SER A 205 9.51 -14.86 -10.97
C SER A 205 8.46 -14.08 -11.74
N TYR A 206 8.22 -12.85 -11.29
CA TYR A 206 7.25 -11.93 -11.85
C TYR A 206 7.84 -10.53 -12.04
N PRO A 207 8.85 -10.35 -12.91
CA PRO A 207 9.46 -9.04 -13.13
C PRO A 207 8.45 -8.04 -13.70
N ALA A 208 8.63 -6.76 -13.35
CA ALA A 208 7.88 -5.65 -13.92
C ALA A 208 8.06 -5.55 -15.44
N VAL A 209 7.00 -5.16 -16.14
CA VAL A 209 7.05 -4.82 -17.58
C VAL A 209 7.05 -3.31 -17.72
N GLU A 210 8.13 -2.75 -18.26
CA GLU A 210 8.36 -1.30 -18.28
C GLU A 210 8.38 -0.72 -19.71
N ASP A 211 8.28 -1.57 -20.73
CA ASP A 211 8.42 -1.22 -22.15
C ASP A 211 7.09 -1.28 -22.93
N TYR A 212 5.97 -1.39 -22.22
CA TYR A 212 4.63 -1.33 -22.82
C TYR A 212 4.11 0.11 -22.85
N THR A 213 3.09 0.35 -23.65
CA THR A 213 2.29 1.57 -23.63
C THR A 213 0.82 1.20 -23.72
N PHE A 214 -0.05 2.02 -23.11
CA PHE A 214 -1.46 1.73 -22.99
C PHE A 214 -2.30 2.84 -23.61
N GLU A 215 -3.37 2.46 -24.30
CA GLU A 215 -4.50 3.34 -24.58
C GLU A 215 -5.72 2.86 -23.81
N ILE A 216 -6.52 3.80 -23.30
CA ILE A 216 -7.75 3.48 -22.58
C ILE A 216 -8.98 4.11 -23.25
N GLU A 217 -10.06 3.34 -23.30
CA GLU A 217 -11.36 3.80 -23.77
C GLU A 217 -12.44 3.40 -22.75
N PRO A 218 -12.85 4.32 -21.86
CA PRO A 218 -13.96 4.08 -20.96
C PRO A 218 -15.28 4.11 -21.73
N TYR A 219 -16.15 3.16 -21.45
CA TYR A 219 -17.38 2.91 -22.19
C TYR A 219 -18.48 2.38 -21.28
N MET A 220 -19.69 2.91 -21.41
CA MET A 220 -20.92 2.41 -20.79
C MET A 220 -21.69 1.56 -21.82
N PRO A 221 -21.73 0.22 -21.66
CA PRO A 221 -22.40 -0.65 -22.62
C PRO A 221 -23.91 -0.41 -22.73
N SER A 222 -24.56 -0.08 -21.62
CA SER A 222 -26.01 0.11 -21.55
C SER A 222 -26.52 1.26 -22.42
N MET A 223 -25.66 2.25 -22.70
CA MET A 223 -26.03 3.46 -23.44
C MET A 223 -25.13 3.76 -24.63
N GLY A 224 -24.15 2.90 -24.93
CA GLY A 224 -23.21 3.12 -26.01
C GLY A 224 -22.35 4.38 -25.85
N HIS A 225 -22.00 4.72 -24.60
CA HIS A 225 -21.46 6.04 -24.26
C HIS A 225 -20.01 5.97 -23.76
N GLY A 226 -19.10 6.72 -24.39
CA GLY A 226 -17.74 6.90 -23.89
C GLY A 226 -17.62 8.09 -22.93
N SER A 227 -16.43 8.32 -22.37
CA SER A 227 -16.14 9.53 -21.59
C SER A 227 -15.03 10.39 -22.20
N PRO A 228 -15.09 11.73 -22.08
CA PRO A 228 -14.01 12.62 -22.51
C PRO A 228 -12.96 12.81 -21.40
N ASN A 229 -11.85 13.48 -21.73
CA ASN A 229 -10.80 13.92 -20.79
C ASN A 229 -10.07 12.79 -20.04
N ASN A 230 -9.94 11.63 -20.69
CA ASN A 230 -9.10 10.54 -20.21
C ASN A 230 -7.63 10.81 -20.55
N VAL A 231 -6.74 10.29 -19.71
CA VAL A 231 -5.30 10.33 -19.93
C VAL A 231 -4.79 8.89 -19.92
N ASN A 232 -4.19 8.48 -21.03
CA ASN A 232 -3.60 7.15 -21.19
C ASN A 232 -2.53 6.88 -20.11
N PRO A 233 -2.48 5.67 -19.53
CA PRO A 233 -1.45 5.31 -18.57
C PRO A 233 -0.05 5.33 -19.18
N VAL A 234 0.87 6.03 -18.52
CA VAL A 234 2.29 6.06 -18.87
C VAL A 234 3.12 5.40 -17.78
N HIS A 235 4.17 4.69 -18.18
CA HIS A 235 5.09 4.04 -17.24
C HIS A 235 5.73 5.07 -16.30
N ILE A 236 5.83 4.71 -15.02
CA ILE A 236 6.51 5.50 -13.98
C ILE A 236 7.76 4.76 -13.52
N GLU A 237 7.57 3.64 -12.83
CA GLU A 237 8.63 2.77 -12.32
C GLU A 237 8.05 1.40 -11.96
N LYS A 238 8.87 0.34 -11.95
CA LYS A 238 8.50 -0.97 -11.42
C LYS A 238 7.19 -1.53 -12.01
N GLY A 239 6.93 -1.21 -13.29
CA GLY A 239 5.72 -1.68 -13.98
C GLY A 239 4.43 -0.97 -13.56
N HIS A 240 4.53 0.13 -12.80
CA HIS A 240 3.42 1.04 -12.55
C HIS A 240 3.19 1.94 -13.78
N TYR A 241 1.94 2.00 -14.23
CA TYR A 241 1.49 2.89 -15.29
C TYR A 241 0.39 3.79 -14.75
N ARG A 242 0.54 5.11 -14.86
CA ARG A 242 -0.41 6.08 -14.31
C ARG A 242 -1.02 6.96 -15.39
N GLY A 243 -2.33 7.14 -15.29
CA GLY A 243 -3.14 7.97 -16.17
C GLY A 243 -4.34 8.51 -15.41
N LYS A 244 -5.40 8.86 -16.14
CA LYS A 244 -6.66 9.32 -15.57
C LYS A 244 -7.83 8.73 -16.32
N VAL A 245 -8.81 8.23 -15.58
CA VAL A 245 -10.11 7.84 -16.12
C VAL A 245 -11.18 8.79 -15.61
N ASN A 246 -11.98 9.33 -16.52
CA ASN A 246 -13.10 10.18 -16.21
C ASN A 246 -14.40 9.39 -16.36
N PHE A 247 -15.26 9.45 -15.35
CA PHE A 247 -16.59 8.85 -15.41
C PHE A 247 -17.64 9.96 -15.31
N THR A 248 -18.41 10.19 -16.37
CA THR A 248 -19.34 11.34 -16.44
C THR A 248 -20.59 11.16 -15.59
N MET A 249 -20.91 9.93 -15.20
CA MET A 249 -22.06 9.56 -14.37
C MET A 249 -21.80 8.24 -13.65
N THR A 250 -22.61 7.93 -12.64
CA THR A 250 -22.64 6.63 -11.95
C THR A 250 -23.17 5.53 -12.88
N GLY A 251 -22.87 4.27 -12.56
CA GLY A 251 -23.33 3.12 -13.34
C GLY A 251 -22.22 2.13 -13.66
N GLU A 252 -22.53 1.19 -14.57
CA GLU A 252 -21.57 0.20 -15.05
C GLU A 252 -20.71 0.77 -16.17
N TRP A 253 -19.39 0.69 -15.95
CA TRP A 253 -18.38 1.17 -16.88
C TRP A 253 -17.40 0.04 -17.20
N GLN A 254 -17.01 -0.03 -18.46
CA GLN A 254 -15.88 -0.81 -18.94
C GLN A 254 -14.74 0.15 -19.26
N ILE A 255 -13.51 -0.19 -18.87
CA ILE A 255 -12.30 0.47 -19.37
C ILE A 255 -11.64 -0.52 -20.33
N LYS A 256 -11.81 -0.29 -21.63
CA LYS A 256 -11.11 -1.08 -22.64
C LYS A 256 -9.64 -0.65 -22.68
N LEU A 257 -8.75 -1.61 -22.87
CA LEU A 257 -7.32 -1.41 -22.92
C LEU A 257 -6.79 -1.86 -24.28
N LYS A 258 -5.96 -1.02 -24.88
CA LYS A 258 -5.05 -1.43 -25.94
C LYS A 258 -3.62 -1.38 -25.42
N VAL A 259 -2.85 -2.42 -25.71
CA VAL A 259 -1.48 -2.59 -25.26
C VAL A 259 -0.57 -2.58 -26.47
N TYR A 260 0.48 -1.78 -26.41
CA TYR A 260 1.46 -1.64 -27.47
C TYR A 260 2.87 -1.81 -26.91
N LYS A 261 3.80 -2.17 -27.79
CA LYS A 261 5.25 -2.15 -27.52
C LYS A 261 5.96 -1.55 -28.73
N ASN A 262 6.77 -0.52 -28.51
CA ASN A 262 7.46 0.22 -29.58
C ASN A 262 6.50 0.67 -30.72
N GLY A 263 5.27 1.07 -30.38
CA GLY A 263 4.23 1.49 -31.33
C GLY A 263 3.51 0.35 -32.06
N VAL A 264 3.90 -0.91 -31.85
CA VAL A 264 3.21 -2.09 -32.41
C VAL A 264 2.12 -2.54 -31.47
N LEU A 265 0.91 -2.73 -32.00
CA LEU A 265 -0.23 -3.24 -31.24
C LEU A 265 0.03 -4.70 -30.83
N LEU A 266 0.03 -4.95 -29.53
CA LEU A 266 0.10 -6.30 -28.97
C LEU A 266 -1.29 -6.90 -28.77
N ARG A 267 -2.24 -6.11 -28.26
CA ARG A 267 -3.57 -6.59 -27.87
C ARG A 267 -4.58 -5.44 -27.68
N ASP A 268 -5.84 -5.64 -28.07
CA ASP A 268 -6.92 -4.62 -28.01
C ASP A 268 -8.29 -5.14 -27.52
N ASP A 269 -8.35 -6.38 -27.03
CA ASP A 269 -9.56 -7.05 -26.53
C ASP A 269 -9.65 -7.09 -25.00
N LEU A 270 -8.73 -6.41 -24.30
CA LEU A 270 -8.67 -6.42 -22.84
C LEU A 270 -9.59 -5.36 -22.25
N MET A 271 -10.24 -5.66 -21.13
CA MET A 271 -11.03 -4.68 -20.40
C MET A 271 -11.08 -4.96 -18.91
N PHE A 272 -11.27 -3.89 -18.15
CA PHE A 272 -11.73 -3.97 -16.77
C PHE A 272 -13.14 -3.43 -16.65
N GLU A 273 -13.85 -3.86 -15.61
CA GLU A 273 -15.20 -3.40 -15.32
C GLU A 273 -15.24 -2.72 -13.96
N THR A 274 -16.16 -1.77 -13.80
CA THR A 274 -16.43 -1.16 -12.50
C THR A 274 -17.85 -0.65 -12.43
N ARG A 275 -18.39 -0.59 -11.21
CA ARG A 275 -19.71 -0.03 -10.92
C ARG A 275 -19.67 0.75 -9.63
N PHE A 276 -20.23 1.95 -9.64
CA PHE A 276 -20.37 2.82 -8.49
C PHE A 276 -21.52 3.81 -8.70
#